data_AF-A0A952R003-F1
#
_entry.id   AF-A0A952R003-F1
#
_cell.length_a   1.000
_cell.length_b   1.000
_cell.length_c   1.000
_cell.angle_alpha   90.00
_cell.angle_beta   90.00
_cell.angle_gamma   90.00
#
_symmetry.space_group_name_H-M   'P 1'
#
loop_
_entity.id
_entity.type
_entity.pdbx_description
1 polymer ?
#
loop_
_entity_poly.entity_id
_entity_poly.type
_entity_poly.pdbx_seq_one_letter_code
_entity_poly.pdbx_strand_id
1 'polypeptide(L)'
;MRRLGVLLALLLSGSALAQEDLWTVQVIALRDYREAQLVAAELRQFGLDTYTEFAMQDGLQFVRVRLGCFVGRNAAEALSRAVTGRLTAEAEPVELTRGAPVTACSDQVVGFLDDYSWRYLGNGSGVPTFSVTVAGKAATIVHDADRWYVVQDGGDAPERAVTETARFTQRRHGGVLLVTQLRSDELVVCPGSLIATIGEWALVDRGDAVVACRFVLGGAP
;
A
#
# COMPACT_ATOMS: atom_id res chain seq x y z
N MET A 1 37.19 49.92 27.45
CA MET A 1 37.02 49.52 26.03
C MET A 1 36.61 48.06 25.99
N ARG A 2 35.42 47.78 25.45
CA ARG A 2 34.68 46.51 25.55
C ARG A 2 35.33 45.41 24.69
N ARG A 3 35.44 44.21 25.27
CA ARG A 3 35.92 42.97 24.62
C ARG A 3 34.91 42.50 23.57
N LEU A 4 35.38 42.27 22.34
CA LEU A 4 34.68 41.53 21.30
C LEU A 4 34.93 40.03 21.56
N GLY A 5 33.90 39.30 21.95
CA GLY A 5 33.91 37.84 21.99
C GLY A 5 32.89 37.33 20.98
N VAL A 6 33.38 36.84 19.83
CA VAL A 6 32.57 36.15 18.83
C VAL A 6 32.56 34.67 19.19
N LEU A 7 31.39 34.17 19.59
CA LEU A 7 31.13 32.74 19.78
C LEU A 7 30.30 32.26 18.59
N LEU A 8 30.95 31.50 17.71
CA LEU A 8 30.36 30.87 16.55
C LEU A 8 29.71 29.54 16.99
N ALA A 9 28.39 29.51 17.12
CA ALA A 9 27.65 28.26 17.37
C ALA A 9 27.26 27.64 16.02
N LEU A 10 27.99 26.59 15.62
CA LEU A 10 27.59 25.72 14.51
C LEU A 10 26.35 24.91 14.92
N LEU A 11 25.20 25.26 14.37
CA LEU A 11 24.00 24.44 14.38
C LEU A 11 24.17 23.30 13.36
N LEU A 12 24.57 22.12 13.85
CA LEU A 12 24.45 20.86 13.13
C LEU A 12 22.98 20.44 13.14
N SER A 13 22.21 20.94 12.18
CA SER A 13 20.88 20.40 11.87
C SER A 13 21.07 19.04 11.20
N GLY A 14 21.20 17.99 12.00
CA GLY A 14 21.12 16.62 11.51
C GLY A 14 19.71 16.38 10.96
N SER A 15 19.56 16.35 9.64
CA SER A 15 18.37 15.83 9.00
C SER A 15 18.28 14.34 9.33
N ALA A 16 17.54 14.00 10.39
CA ALA A 16 17.02 12.66 10.55
C ALA A 16 16.14 12.41 9.33
N LEU A 17 16.68 11.75 8.31
CA LEU A 17 15.88 11.15 7.27
C LEU A 17 14.90 10.24 8.00
N ALA A 18 13.61 10.62 8.01
CA ALA A 18 12.56 9.77 8.53
C ALA A 18 12.72 8.43 7.82
N GLN A 19 13.15 7.43 8.56
CA GLN A 19 13.25 6.07 8.06
C GLN A 19 11.79 5.69 7.80
N GLU A 20 11.38 5.61 6.54
CA GLU A 20 10.03 5.18 6.21
C GLU A 20 9.88 3.76 6.77
N ASP A 21 8.98 3.61 7.76
CA ASP A 21 8.70 2.32 8.36
C ASP A 21 8.04 1.44 7.30
N LEU A 22 8.84 0.56 6.69
CA LEU A 22 8.40 -0.43 5.72
C LEU A 22 7.89 -1.67 6.45
N TRP A 23 6.78 -2.21 5.97
CA TRP A 23 6.10 -3.35 6.57
C TRP A 23 5.96 -4.49 5.57
N THR A 24 5.76 -5.69 6.08
CA THR A 24 5.48 -6.92 5.34
C THR A 24 4.48 -7.74 6.15
N VAL A 25 3.98 -8.84 5.59
CA VAL A 25 3.04 -9.72 6.29
C VAL A 25 3.69 -11.09 6.48
N GLN A 26 3.88 -11.53 7.72
CA GLN A 26 4.32 -12.88 8.04
C GLN A 26 3.13 -13.82 8.09
N VAL A 27 3.18 -14.95 7.38
CA VAL A 27 2.06 -15.90 7.31
C VAL A 27 2.34 -17.22 8.03
N ILE A 28 3.60 -17.67 8.03
CA ILE A 28 4.00 -18.89 8.73
C ILE A 28 5.50 -18.87 9.02
N ALA A 29 5.91 -19.63 10.04
CA ALA A 29 7.29 -19.94 10.36
C ALA A 29 7.47 -21.47 10.42
N LEU A 30 8.38 -22.01 9.60
CA LEU A 30 8.58 -23.46 9.41
C LEU A 30 10.01 -23.86 9.75
N ARG A 31 10.22 -25.11 10.18
CA ARG A 31 11.57 -25.63 10.41
C ARG A 31 12.26 -26.07 9.13
N ASP A 32 11.50 -26.59 8.17
CA ASP A 32 12.02 -27.08 6.89
C ASP A 32 12.00 -25.96 5.83
N TYR A 33 13.18 -25.66 5.29
CA TYR A 33 13.35 -24.65 4.24
C TYR A 33 12.63 -25.02 2.92
N ARG A 34 12.61 -26.31 2.56
CA ARG A 34 11.94 -26.76 1.33
C ARG A 34 10.44 -26.59 1.44
N GLU A 35 9.88 -26.88 2.61
CA GLU A 35 8.46 -26.66 2.88
C GLU A 35 8.11 -25.17 2.80
N ALA A 36 8.93 -24.31 3.42
CA ALA A 36 8.76 -22.86 3.32
C ALA A 36 8.83 -22.34 1.87
N GLN A 37 9.72 -22.90 1.04
CA GLN A 37 9.80 -22.56 -0.39
C GLN A 37 8.56 -22.99 -1.18
N LEU A 38 7.96 -24.14 -0.86
CA LEU A 38 6.72 -24.59 -1.50
C LEU A 38 5.56 -23.65 -1.15
N VAL A 39 5.40 -23.31 0.13
CA VAL A 39 4.38 -22.34 0.57
C VAL A 39 4.60 -20.98 -0.10
N ALA A 40 5.86 -20.51 -0.17
CA ALA A 40 6.18 -19.26 -0.85
C ALA A 40 5.82 -19.31 -2.36
N ALA A 41 6.13 -20.42 -3.03
CA ALA A 41 5.82 -20.60 -4.44
C ALA A 41 4.31 -20.68 -4.71
N GLU A 42 3.53 -21.31 -3.83
CA GLU A 42 2.07 -21.37 -3.90
C GLU A 42 1.48 -19.95 -3.79
N LEU A 43 1.91 -19.17 -2.81
CA LEU A 43 1.38 -17.82 -2.58
C LEU A 43 1.72 -16.86 -3.73
N ARG A 44 2.87 -17.02 -4.39
CA ARG A 44 3.20 -16.27 -5.62
C ARG A 44 2.23 -16.51 -6.77
N GLN A 45 1.56 -17.67 -6.83
CA GLN A 45 0.56 -17.94 -7.87
C GLN A 45 -0.68 -17.03 -7.74
N PHE A 46 -0.88 -16.41 -6.57
CA PHE A 46 -1.94 -15.42 -6.34
C PHE A 46 -1.47 -13.98 -6.60
N GLY A 47 -0.26 -13.80 -7.16
CA GLY A 47 0.35 -12.49 -7.39
C GLY A 47 0.92 -11.84 -6.13
N LEU A 48 1.04 -12.56 -5.01
CA LEU A 48 1.64 -12.04 -3.79
C LEU A 48 3.16 -12.10 -3.91
N ASP A 49 3.84 -10.95 -3.75
CA ASP A 49 5.31 -10.85 -3.76
C ASP A 49 5.91 -11.54 -2.53
N THR A 50 6.04 -12.86 -2.61
CA THR A 50 6.33 -13.72 -1.45
C THR A 50 7.81 -14.08 -1.39
N TYR A 51 8.39 -14.10 -0.20
CA TYR A 51 9.77 -14.52 0.02
C TYR A 51 9.94 -15.29 1.34
N THR A 52 11.10 -15.92 1.50
CA THR A 52 11.46 -16.64 2.73
C THR A 52 12.60 -15.94 3.44
N GLU A 53 12.59 -15.95 4.78
CA GLU A 53 13.62 -15.35 5.62
C GLU A 53 14.04 -16.34 6.72
N PHE A 54 15.35 -16.52 6.91
CA PHE A 54 15.87 -17.29 8.06
C PHE A 54 15.78 -16.46 9.34
N ALA A 55 15.29 -17.07 10.41
CA ALA A 55 15.21 -16.45 11.72
C ALA A 55 15.59 -17.44 12.82
N MET A 56 15.93 -16.89 13.99
CA MET A 56 16.24 -17.63 15.19
C MET A 56 15.43 -17.09 16.36
N GLN A 57 14.93 -18.01 17.20
CA GLN A 57 14.22 -17.71 18.43
C GLN A 57 14.50 -18.84 19.41
N ASP A 58 14.93 -18.50 20.63
CA ASP A 58 15.22 -19.46 21.70
C ASP A 58 16.19 -20.58 21.29
N GLY A 59 17.20 -20.24 20.46
CA GLY A 59 18.20 -21.18 19.95
C GLY A 59 17.69 -22.12 18.84
N LEU A 60 16.44 -21.98 18.41
CA LEU A 60 15.86 -22.73 17.30
C LEU A 60 15.90 -21.89 16.02
N GLN A 61 16.36 -22.50 14.94
CA GLN A 61 16.31 -21.92 13.60
C GLN A 61 15.00 -22.28 12.90
N PHE A 62 14.41 -21.31 12.22
CA PHE A 62 13.23 -21.48 11.40
C PHE A 62 13.30 -20.56 10.17
N VAL A 63 12.36 -20.76 9.26
CA VAL A 63 12.20 -20.04 8.01
C VAL A 63 10.81 -19.42 7.99
N ARG A 64 10.76 -18.08 7.99
CA ARG A 64 9.53 -17.30 7.86
C ARG A 64 9.15 -17.20 6.41
N VAL A 65 7.85 -17.30 6.11
CA VAL A 65 7.29 -16.92 4.81
C VAL A 65 6.61 -15.57 4.97
N ARG A 66 6.96 -14.62 4.09
CA ARG A 66 6.54 -13.22 4.15
C ARG A 66 5.95 -12.75 2.83
N LEU A 67 4.97 -11.85 2.90
CA LEU A 67 4.27 -11.28 1.76
C LEU A 67 4.53 -9.79 1.64
N GLY A 68 5.00 -9.39 0.46
CA GLY A 68 5.06 -8.01 -0.01
C GLY A 68 5.95 -7.08 0.78
N CYS A 69 5.95 -5.84 0.33
CA CYS A 69 6.43 -4.66 1.03
C CYS A 69 5.32 -3.60 1.01
N PHE A 70 5.15 -2.89 2.13
CA PHE A 70 4.12 -1.88 2.29
C PHE A 70 4.71 -0.63 2.94
N VAL A 71 4.36 0.54 2.39
CA VAL A 71 4.63 1.82 3.01
C VAL A 71 3.61 2.02 4.13
N GLY A 72 4.06 1.86 5.37
CA GLY A 72 3.23 1.98 6.57
C GLY A 72 2.45 0.72 6.96
N ARG A 73 2.24 0.60 8.28
CA ARG A 73 1.61 -0.56 8.93
C ARG A 73 0.19 -0.83 8.45
N ASN A 74 -0.60 0.22 8.22
CA ASN A 74 -2.01 0.10 7.84
C ASN A 74 -2.21 -0.66 6.51
N ALA A 75 -1.28 -0.49 5.57
CA ALA A 75 -1.31 -1.17 4.29
C ALA A 75 -1.00 -2.68 4.43
N ALA A 76 -0.02 -3.04 5.27
CA ALA A 76 0.27 -4.43 5.61
C ALA A 76 -0.91 -5.07 6.36
N GLU A 77 -1.50 -4.37 7.33
CA GLU A 77 -2.68 -4.82 8.08
C GLU A 77 -3.88 -5.09 7.17
N ALA A 78 -4.13 -4.21 6.19
CA ALA A 78 -5.18 -4.40 5.21
C ALA A 78 -5.00 -5.70 4.42
N LEU A 79 -3.78 -5.98 3.93
CA LEU A 79 -3.50 -7.24 3.26
C LEU A 79 -3.66 -8.43 4.22
N SER A 80 -3.11 -8.33 5.43
CA SER A 80 -3.17 -9.37 6.47
C SER A 80 -4.62 -9.81 6.73
N ARG A 81 -5.52 -8.86 6.96
CA ARG A 81 -6.95 -9.12 7.14
C ARG A 81 -7.60 -9.74 5.91
N ALA A 82 -7.20 -9.30 4.72
CA ALA A 82 -7.77 -9.80 3.48
C ALA A 82 -7.43 -11.28 3.22
N VAL A 83 -6.22 -11.73 3.58
CA VAL A 83 -5.72 -13.08 3.26
C VAL A 83 -5.91 -14.11 4.38
N THR A 84 -6.08 -13.67 5.63
CA THR A 84 -6.29 -14.55 6.80
C THR A 84 -7.58 -15.35 6.67
N GLY A 85 -7.50 -16.66 6.93
CA GLY A 85 -8.62 -17.61 6.82
C GLY A 85 -9.09 -17.88 5.39
N ARG A 86 -8.43 -17.31 4.38
CA ARG A 86 -8.87 -17.36 2.97
C ARG A 86 -7.79 -17.90 2.03
N LEU A 87 -6.60 -17.29 2.07
CA LEU A 87 -5.41 -17.75 1.34
C LEU A 87 -4.36 -18.34 2.28
N THR A 88 -4.40 -17.92 3.55
CA THR A 88 -3.45 -18.31 4.59
C THR A 88 -4.22 -18.60 5.86
N ALA A 89 -3.73 -19.50 6.72
CA ALA A 89 -4.36 -19.75 8.01
C ALA A 89 -4.25 -18.53 8.93
N GLU A 90 -3.04 -17.96 9.01
CA GLU A 90 -2.71 -16.79 9.79
C GLU A 90 -1.89 -15.82 8.95
N ALA A 91 -2.01 -14.53 9.26
CA ALA A 91 -1.20 -13.48 8.68
C ALA A 91 -1.06 -12.36 9.70
N GLU A 92 0.17 -11.89 9.94
CA GLU A 92 0.47 -10.77 10.83
C GLU A 92 1.33 -9.70 10.15
N PRO A 93 1.00 -8.42 10.32
CA PRO A 93 1.87 -7.32 9.88
C PRO A 93 3.12 -7.26 10.77
N VAL A 94 4.29 -7.25 10.13
CA VAL A 94 5.58 -7.11 10.82
C VAL A 94 6.46 -6.12 10.07
N GLU A 95 7.46 -5.57 10.75
CA GLU A 95 8.46 -4.71 10.10
C GLU A 95 9.22 -5.48 9.02
N LEU A 96 9.46 -4.81 7.89
CA LEU A 96 10.26 -5.35 6.81
C LEU A 96 11.73 -5.38 7.25
N THR A 97 12.36 -6.55 7.12
CA THR A 97 13.80 -6.66 7.36
C THR A 97 14.57 -5.89 6.30
N ARG A 98 15.58 -5.13 6.72
CA ARG A 98 16.46 -4.40 5.79
C ARG A 98 17.12 -5.37 4.80
N GLY A 99 17.06 -5.04 3.50
CA GLY A 99 17.61 -5.86 2.43
C GLY A 99 16.75 -7.08 2.07
N ALA A 100 15.49 -7.13 2.53
CA ALA A 100 14.56 -8.16 2.10
C ALA A 100 14.40 -8.16 0.56
N PRO A 101 14.31 -9.34 -0.08
CA PRO A 101 14.27 -9.46 -1.54
C PRO A 101 12.86 -9.19 -2.08
N VAL A 102 12.34 -7.99 -1.85
CA VAL A 102 11.02 -7.55 -2.33
C VAL A 102 11.13 -6.87 -3.69
N THR A 103 10.14 -7.05 -4.53
CA THR A 103 10.11 -6.52 -5.90
C THR A 103 9.71 -5.04 -5.91
N ALA A 104 8.71 -4.68 -5.11
CA ALA A 104 8.20 -3.31 -4.98
C ALA A 104 7.44 -3.13 -3.66
N CYS A 105 7.31 -1.88 -3.21
CA CYS A 105 6.52 -1.55 -2.03
C CYS A 105 5.18 -0.93 -2.45
N SER A 106 4.08 -1.43 -1.91
CA SER A 106 2.77 -0.83 -2.11
C SER A 106 2.60 0.38 -1.19
N ASP A 107 2.31 1.52 -1.79
CA ASP A 107 1.95 2.77 -1.12
C ASP A 107 0.44 2.95 -1.18
N GLN A 108 -0.17 3.35 -0.06
CA GLN A 108 -1.61 3.49 0.09
C GLN A 108 -1.97 4.83 0.71
N VAL A 109 -2.84 5.57 0.02
CA VAL A 109 -3.40 6.83 0.51
C VAL A 109 -4.91 6.70 0.62
N VAL A 110 -5.42 6.78 1.84
CA VAL A 110 -6.87 6.76 2.09
C VAL A 110 -7.50 8.02 1.55
N GLY A 111 -8.53 7.88 0.72
CA GLY A 111 -9.35 8.99 0.25
C GLY A 111 -10.44 9.35 1.24
N PHE A 112 -11.28 8.36 1.57
CA PHE A 112 -12.38 8.51 2.51
C PHE A 112 -12.82 7.13 3.04
N LEU A 113 -13.51 7.14 4.19
CA LEU A 113 -14.05 5.94 4.83
C LEU A 113 -15.38 5.51 4.19
N ASP A 114 -15.68 4.21 4.23
CA ASP A 114 -16.91 3.63 3.64
C ASP A 114 -18.16 3.87 4.50
N ASP A 115 -18.01 4.40 5.73
CA ASP A 115 -19.14 4.76 6.61
C ASP A 115 -20.03 5.89 6.05
N TYR A 116 -19.65 6.50 4.92
CA TYR A 116 -20.42 7.50 4.20
C TYR A 116 -21.15 6.89 3.02
N SER A 117 -22.35 7.40 2.70
CA SER A 117 -22.96 7.08 1.41
C SER A 117 -22.14 7.73 0.30
N TRP A 118 -21.54 6.90 -0.55
CA TRP A 118 -20.79 7.35 -1.71
C TRP A 118 -21.22 6.66 -3.00
N ARG A 119 -20.91 7.31 -4.12
CA ARG A 119 -21.13 6.76 -5.45
C ARG A 119 -20.04 7.25 -6.38
N TYR A 120 -19.45 6.32 -7.12
CA TYR A 120 -18.55 6.65 -8.22
C TYR A 120 -19.36 7.28 -9.38
N LEU A 121 -18.98 8.48 -9.78
CA LEU A 121 -19.65 9.24 -10.84
C LEU A 121 -19.00 9.03 -12.21
N GLY A 122 -17.87 8.34 -12.28
CA GLY A 122 -17.09 8.11 -13.50
C GLY A 122 -15.83 8.96 -13.59
N ASN A 123 -15.16 8.82 -14.73
CA ASN A 123 -13.97 9.58 -15.12
C ASN A 123 -14.41 10.74 -16.02
N GLY A 124 -14.93 11.83 -15.44
CA GLY A 124 -15.46 12.98 -16.19
C GLY A 124 -14.42 13.63 -17.10
N SER A 125 -13.77 14.71 -16.65
CA SER A 125 -12.65 15.36 -17.34
C SER A 125 -11.34 14.53 -17.29
N GLY A 126 -11.44 13.19 -17.30
CA GLY A 126 -10.30 12.28 -17.12
C GLY A 126 -9.87 12.07 -15.66
N VAL A 127 -10.62 12.61 -14.69
CA VAL A 127 -10.34 12.49 -13.26
C VAL A 127 -11.44 11.64 -12.58
N PRO A 128 -11.10 10.55 -11.86
CA PRO A 128 -12.07 9.78 -11.11
C PRO A 128 -12.79 10.65 -10.08
N THR A 129 -14.12 10.65 -10.15
CA THR A 129 -14.97 11.52 -9.34
C THR A 129 -15.95 10.71 -8.50
N PHE A 130 -16.07 11.07 -7.23
CA PHE A 130 -16.93 10.42 -6.25
C PHE A 130 -17.89 11.43 -5.64
N SER A 131 -19.18 11.11 -5.61
CA SER A 131 -20.12 11.82 -4.75
C SER A 131 -20.09 11.20 -3.36
N VAL A 132 -19.97 12.00 -2.32
CA VAL A 132 -19.98 11.55 -0.92
C VAL A 132 -20.94 12.42 -0.11
N THR A 133 -21.57 11.85 0.93
CA THR A 133 -22.35 12.61 1.90
C THR A 133 -21.64 12.63 3.25
N VAL A 134 -21.15 13.79 3.67
CA VAL A 134 -20.43 13.96 4.95
C VAL A 134 -21.30 14.78 5.90
N ALA A 135 -21.69 14.18 7.02
CA ALA A 135 -22.56 14.82 8.02
C ALA A 135 -23.85 15.43 7.41
N GLY A 136 -24.46 14.71 6.46
CA GLY A 136 -25.68 15.14 5.77
C GLY A 136 -25.47 16.20 4.66
N LYS A 137 -24.23 16.60 4.38
CA LYS A 137 -23.90 17.53 3.29
C LYS A 137 -23.27 16.77 2.12
N ALA A 138 -23.77 17.03 0.92
CA ALA A 138 -23.18 16.51 -0.30
C ALA A 138 -21.82 17.19 -0.56
N ALA A 139 -20.82 16.38 -0.90
CA ALA A 139 -19.53 16.83 -1.38
C ALA A 139 -19.08 15.95 -2.53
N THR A 140 -18.10 16.43 -3.29
CA THR A 140 -17.44 15.66 -4.34
C THR A 140 -16.00 15.42 -3.93
N ILE A 141 -15.51 14.20 -4.12
CA ILE A 141 -14.10 13.86 -3.93
C ILE A 141 -13.50 13.47 -5.28
N VAL A 142 -12.29 13.96 -5.55
CA VAL A 142 -11.52 13.64 -6.75
C VAL A 142 -10.09 13.26 -6.39
N HIS A 143 -9.43 12.49 -7.24
CA HIS A 143 -8.00 12.17 -7.12
C HIS A 143 -7.27 12.60 -8.40
N ASP A 144 -6.35 13.56 -8.32
CA ASP A 144 -5.70 14.18 -9.50
C ASP A 144 -4.41 13.47 -9.96
N ALA A 145 -4.22 12.23 -9.51
CA ALA A 145 -3.00 11.41 -9.63
C ALA A 145 -1.84 11.78 -8.71
N ASP A 146 -1.99 12.81 -7.88
CA ASP A 146 -1.04 13.13 -6.82
C ASP A 146 -1.70 13.00 -5.44
N ARG A 147 -2.90 13.56 -5.28
CA ARG A 147 -3.62 13.54 -4.00
C ARG A 147 -5.14 13.57 -4.15
N TRP A 148 -5.81 13.27 -3.05
CA TRP A 148 -7.25 13.43 -2.89
C TRP A 148 -7.62 14.90 -2.64
N TYR A 149 -8.73 15.35 -3.24
CA TYR A 149 -9.32 16.66 -3.01
C TYR A 149 -10.80 16.53 -2.68
N VAL A 150 -11.26 17.38 -1.75
CA VAL A 150 -12.67 17.58 -1.49
C VAL A 150 -13.10 18.87 -2.17
N VAL A 151 -14.12 18.77 -3.00
CA VAL A 151 -14.77 19.87 -3.70
C VAL A 151 -16.14 20.10 -3.05
N GLN A 152 -16.33 21.29 -2.50
CA GLN A 152 -17.55 21.72 -1.81
C GLN A 152 -18.16 22.94 -2.50
N ASP A 153 -19.46 23.14 -2.33
CA ASP A 153 -20.19 24.37 -2.69
C ASP A 153 -19.96 24.88 -4.14
N GLY A 154 -19.85 23.95 -5.09
CA GLY A 154 -19.69 24.28 -6.51
C GLY A 154 -18.30 24.80 -6.88
N GLY A 155 -17.29 24.58 -6.04
CA GLY A 155 -15.89 24.77 -6.42
C GLY A 155 -15.50 23.92 -7.62
N ASP A 156 -14.47 24.36 -8.34
CA ASP A 156 -13.97 23.61 -9.49
C ASP A 156 -13.03 22.50 -9.03
N ALA A 157 -13.24 21.29 -9.55
CA ALA A 157 -12.25 20.23 -9.43
C ALA A 157 -11.02 20.59 -10.27
N PRO A 158 -9.79 20.25 -9.83
CA PRO A 158 -8.61 20.44 -10.67
C PRO A 158 -8.79 19.69 -11.99
N GLU A 159 -8.79 20.43 -13.10
CA GLU A 159 -8.78 19.85 -14.44
C GLU A 159 -7.36 19.39 -14.77
N ARG A 160 -7.10 18.11 -14.56
CA ARG A 160 -5.85 17.49 -14.96
C ARG A 160 -6.14 16.25 -15.78
N ALA A 161 -5.92 16.36 -17.09
CA ALA A 161 -5.87 15.18 -17.95
C ALA A 161 -4.61 14.40 -17.59
N VAL A 162 -4.79 13.27 -16.89
CA VAL A 162 -3.70 12.35 -16.58
C VAL A 162 -3.86 11.11 -17.42
N THR A 163 -2.85 10.80 -18.23
CA THR A 163 -2.80 9.54 -18.96
C THR A 163 -2.44 8.42 -18.01
N GLU A 164 -3.16 7.31 -18.10
CA GLU A 164 -2.82 6.08 -17.39
C GLU A 164 -1.45 5.56 -17.85
N THR A 165 -0.54 5.37 -16.90
CA THR A 165 0.81 4.86 -17.14
C THR A 165 1.01 3.46 -16.57
N ALA A 166 0.16 3.05 -15.63
CA ALA A 166 0.13 1.70 -15.07
C ALA A 166 -1.11 0.93 -15.51
N ARG A 167 -0.98 -0.40 -15.64
CA ARG A 167 -2.09 -1.30 -15.96
C ARG A 167 -2.47 -2.10 -14.72
N PHE A 168 -3.71 -1.91 -14.28
CA PHE A 168 -4.26 -2.62 -13.15
C PHE A 168 -5.31 -3.62 -13.58
N THR A 169 -5.35 -4.75 -12.90
CA THR A 169 -6.35 -5.80 -13.06
C THR A 169 -6.90 -6.20 -11.70
N GLN A 170 -8.09 -6.81 -11.70
CA GLN A 170 -8.69 -7.36 -10.49
C GLN A 170 -8.78 -8.88 -10.62
N ARG A 171 -8.37 -9.58 -9.57
CA ARG A 171 -8.43 -11.03 -9.47
C ARG A 171 -9.20 -11.45 -8.23
N ARG A 172 -9.78 -12.66 -8.28
CA ARG A 172 -10.44 -13.28 -7.14
C ARG A 172 -9.73 -14.58 -6.77
N HIS A 173 -9.20 -14.66 -5.55
CA HIS A 173 -8.53 -15.85 -5.01
C HIS A 173 -9.06 -16.14 -3.61
N GLY A 174 -9.45 -17.39 -3.32
CA GLY A 174 -9.97 -17.75 -1.99
C GLY A 174 -11.15 -16.88 -1.53
N GLY A 175 -11.95 -16.36 -2.46
CA GLY A 175 -13.04 -15.40 -2.17
C GLY A 175 -12.61 -13.95 -1.96
N VAL A 176 -11.31 -13.66 -1.86
CA VAL A 176 -10.72 -12.32 -1.74
C VAL A 176 -10.63 -11.67 -3.11
N LEU A 177 -10.97 -10.38 -3.20
CA LEU A 177 -10.63 -9.55 -4.35
C LEU A 177 -9.28 -8.88 -4.13
N LEU A 178 -8.40 -9.02 -5.10
CA LEU A 178 -7.06 -8.45 -5.09
C LEU A 178 -6.87 -7.64 -6.37
N VAL A 179 -6.43 -6.39 -6.20
CA VAL A 179 -6.02 -5.53 -7.30
C VAL A 179 -4.54 -5.73 -7.52
N THR A 180 -4.18 -6.00 -8.76
CA THR A 180 -2.83 -6.30 -9.20
C THR A 180 -2.37 -5.27 -10.23
N GLN A 181 -1.06 -5.03 -10.30
CA GLN A 181 -0.44 -4.22 -11.34
C GLN A 181 0.47 -5.10 -12.19
N LEU A 182 0.36 -4.98 -13.51
CA LEU A 182 1.28 -5.66 -14.42
C LEU A 182 2.63 -4.92 -14.45
N ARG A 183 3.70 -5.63 -14.07
CA ARG A 183 5.11 -5.20 -14.24
C ARG A 183 5.87 -6.23 -15.07
N SER A 184 6.94 -6.83 -14.53
CA SER A 184 7.50 -8.08 -15.08
C SER A 184 6.52 -9.23 -14.90
N ASP A 185 5.84 -9.24 -13.75
CA ASP A 185 4.78 -10.17 -13.37
C ASP A 185 3.56 -9.38 -12.84
N GLU A 186 2.43 -10.05 -12.67
CA GLU A 186 1.21 -9.49 -12.09
C GLU A 186 1.30 -9.55 -10.56
N LEU A 187 1.56 -8.40 -9.92
CA LEU A 187 1.76 -8.31 -8.46
C LEU A 187 0.60 -7.59 -7.77
N VAL A 188 0.18 -8.10 -6.62
CA VAL A 188 -0.87 -7.51 -5.78
C VAL A 188 -0.40 -6.17 -5.24
N VAL A 189 -1.10 -5.09 -5.60
CA VAL A 189 -0.86 -3.75 -5.06
C VAL A 189 -1.76 -3.51 -3.85
N CYS A 190 -3.02 -3.95 -3.90
CA CYS A 190 -3.99 -3.72 -2.82
C CYS A 190 -5.08 -4.80 -2.75
N PRO A 191 -5.58 -5.13 -1.56
CA PRO A 191 -6.81 -5.89 -1.43
C PRO A 191 -8.04 -4.99 -1.68
N GLY A 192 -9.09 -5.55 -2.29
CA GLY A 192 -10.36 -4.88 -2.53
C GLY A 192 -10.82 -4.93 -3.99
N SER A 193 -11.85 -4.15 -4.31
CA SER A 193 -12.44 -4.05 -5.64
C SER A 193 -11.90 -2.84 -6.39
N LEU A 194 -11.41 -3.02 -7.61
CA LEU A 194 -10.94 -1.93 -8.47
C LEU A 194 -12.14 -1.10 -8.94
N ILE A 195 -12.15 0.19 -8.60
CA ILE A 195 -13.18 1.15 -9.00
C ILE A 195 -12.76 1.91 -10.26
N ALA A 196 -11.54 2.45 -10.24
CA ALA A 196 -11.00 3.31 -11.28
C ALA A 196 -9.47 3.31 -11.27
N THR A 197 -8.88 3.87 -12.32
CA THR A 197 -7.44 4.02 -12.50
C THR A 197 -7.12 5.46 -12.89
N ILE A 198 -6.02 6.00 -12.38
CA ILE A 198 -5.51 7.32 -12.81
C ILE A 198 -3.98 7.38 -12.66
N GLY A 199 -3.27 7.65 -13.76
CA GLY A 199 -1.80 7.68 -13.77
C GLY A 199 -1.21 6.34 -13.32
N GLU A 200 -0.53 6.36 -12.17
CA GLU A 200 0.05 5.18 -11.52
C GLU A 200 -0.78 4.65 -10.34
N TRP A 201 -2.02 5.15 -10.16
CA TRP A 201 -2.86 4.80 -9.03
C TRP A 201 -4.04 3.92 -9.44
N ALA A 202 -4.26 2.86 -8.67
CA ALA A 202 -5.53 2.14 -8.62
C ALA A 202 -6.39 2.71 -7.50
N LEU A 203 -7.63 3.05 -7.79
CA LEU A 203 -8.62 3.43 -6.78
C LEU A 203 -9.44 2.20 -6.42
N VAL A 204 -9.38 1.80 -5.16
CA VAL A 204 -9.86 0.51 -4.67
C VAL A 204 -10.86 0.71 -3.55
N ASP A 205 -12.00 0.03 -3.66
CA ASP A 205 -12.95 -0.16 -2.56
C ASP A 205 -12.50 -1.33 -1.70
N ARG A 206 -12.13 -1.03 -0.44
CA ARG A 206 -11.67 -2.03 0.53
C ARG A 206 -12.79 -2.48 1.48
N GLY A 207 -13.99 -1.93 1.35
CA GLY A 207 -15.16 -2.20 2.21
C GLY A 207 -15.14 -1.48 3.56
N ASP A 208 -14.01 -0.90 3.97
CA ASP A 208 -13.90 0.04 5.11
C ASP A 208 -13.50 1.45 4.66
N ALA A 209 -12.93 1.57 3.46
CA ALA A 209 -12.48 2.82 2.87
C ALA A 209 -12.32 2.69 1.35
N VAL A 210 -12.36 3.82 0.67
CA VAL A 210 -11.83 3.98 -0.69
C VAL A 210 -10.41 4.49 -0.60
N VAL A 211 -9.48 3.74 -1.21
CA VAL A 211 -8.04 3.98 -1.12
C VAL A 211 -7.42 4.11 -2.51
N ALA A 212 -6.39 4.94 -2.62
CA ALA A 212 -5.53 5.00 -3.80
C ALA A 212 -4.28 4.16 -3.50
N CYS A 213 -3.95 3.25 -4.41
CA CYS A 213 -2.83 2.33 -4.29
C CYS A 213 -1.89 2.43 -5.48
N ARG A 214 -0.58 2.39 -5.22
CA ARG A 214 0.45 2.30 -6.27
C ARG A 214 1.64 1.49 -5.79
N PHE A 215 2.49 1.08 -6.72
CA PHE A 215 3.84 0.65 -6.36
C PHE A 215 4.82 1.81 -6.36
N VAL A 216 5.54 1.97 -5.26
CA VAL A 216 6.78 2.75 -5.21
C VAL A 216 7.97 1.79 -5.34
N LEU A 217 9.06 2.27 -5.93
CA LEU A 217 10.30 1.49 -5.95
C LEU A 217 10.76 1.33 -4.49
N GLY A 218 10.96 0.08 -4.08
CA GLY A 218 11.49 -0.22 -2.75
C GLY A 218 12.83 0.48 -2.56
N GLY A 219 12.98 1.20 -1.45
CA GLY A 219 14.21 1.90 -1.11
C GLY A 219 15.40 0.93 -0.97
N ALA A 220 16.24 0.96 -2.01
CA ALA A 220 17.64 0.55 -2.14
C ALA A 220 18.02 -0.96 -2.20
N PRO A 221 19.02 -1.30 -3.06
CA PRO A 221 19.73 -2.59 -3.02
C PRO A 221 20.53 -2.79 -1.72
#